data_AF-A0A7S1TAU1-F1
#
_entry.id   AF-A0A7S1TAU1-F1
#
_cell.length_a   1.000
_cell.length_b   1.000
_cell.length_c   1.000
_cell.angle_alpha   90.00
_cell.angle_beta   90.00
_cell.angle_gamma   90.00
#
_symmetry.space_group_name_H-M   'P 1'
#
loop_
_entity.id
_entity.type
_entity.pdbx_description
1 polymer ?
#
loop_
_entity_poly.entity_id
_entity_poly.type
_entity_poly.pdbx_seq_one_letter_code
_entity_poly.pdbx_strand_id
1 'polypeptide(L)'
;DKRTVCQREMVKILTKATITEEELLPDFRSRMLLAIKELPIMNGTEDSPNTMIGVALVDASIGQVGFGEFVDDERRSRLETLLARYRPQEVLVEQDESRSELLSERTKLLLRNCCASDVTIYGLVSLKEFPVSFNMCEYFSKDDIPESL
;
A
#
# COMPACT_ATOMS: atom_id res chain seq x y z
N ASP A 1 41.92 -20.24 -1.64
CA ASP A 1 41.14 -21.11 -2.53
C ASP A 1 39.66 -20.93 -2.19
N LYS A 2 38.85 -20.32 -3.07
CA LYS A 2 37.42 -20.02 -2.82
C LYS A 2 36.52 -21.27 -2.93
N ARG A 3 37.10 -22.44 -3.23
CA ARG A 3 36.39 -23.70 -3.50
C ARG A 3 35.87 -24.43 -2.25
N THR A 4 36.13 -23.92 -1.05
CA THR A 4 35.74 -24.57 0.22
C THR A 4 34.64 -23.84 0.99
N VAL A 5 34.15 -22.71 0.49
CA VAL A 5 33.12 -21.92 1.18
C VAL A 5 31.76 -22.21 0.55
N CYS A 6 30.79 -22.65 1.35
CA CYS A 6 29.42 -22.81 0.90
C CYS A 6 28.87 -21.47 0.39
N GLN A 7 28.30 -21.49 -0.83
CA GLN A 7 27.59 -20.35 -1.38
C GLN A 7 26.38 -20.05 -0.51
N ARG A 8 26.21 -18.78 -0.16
CA ARG A 8 25.06 -18.27 0.59
C ARG A 8 24.47 -17.11 -0.21
N GLU A 9 23.17 -17.12 -0.33
CA GLU A 9 22.40 -16.04 -0.95
C GLU A 9 21.13 -15.79 -0.14
N MET A 10 20.55 -14.60 -0.32
CA MET A 10 19.27 -14.25 0.29
C MET A 10 18.16 -15.01 -0.43
N VAL A 11 17.46 -15.89 0.28
CA VAL A 11 16.39 -16.72 -0.30
C VAL A 11 15.00 -16.11 -0.14
N LYS A 12 14.76 -15.38 0.96
CA LYS A 12 13.47 -14.78 1.28
C LYS A 12 13.65 -13.63 2.28
N ILE A 13 12.85 -12.58 2.11
CA ILE A 13 12.65 -11.54 3.13
C ILE A 13 11.22 -11.73 3.66
N LEU A 14 11.10 -11.82 4.97
CA LEU A 14 9.81 -11.90 5.66
C LEU A 14 9.62 -10.63 6.47
N THR A 15 8.48 -9.99 6.27
CA THR A 15 8.02 -8.81 7.00
C THR A 15 6.72 -9.15 7.73
N LYS A 16 6.22 -8.28 8.62
CA LYS A 16 4.98 -8.53 9.36
C LYS A 16 3.81 -8.83 8.40
N ALA A 17 3.73 -8.16 7.25
CA ALA A 17 2.63 -8.33 6.30
C ALA A 17 2.89 -9.35 5.17
N THR A 18 4.09 -9.96 5.12
CA THR A 18 4.46 -10.93 4.06
C THR A 18 4.78 -12.33 4.58
N ILE A 19 4.58 -12.58 5.89
CA ILE A 19 4.64 -13.92 6.47
C ILE A 19 3.54 -14.78 5.85
N THR A 20 3.97 -15.92 5.30
CA THR A 20 3.15 -16.94 4.63
C THR A 20 3.22 -18.28 5.36
N GLU A 21 4.17 -18.42 6.29
CA GLU A 21 4.43 -19.65 7.04
C GLU A 21 3.59 -19.61 8.33
N GLU A 22 2.69 -20.57 8.48
CA GLU A 22 1.78 -20.65 9.64
C GLU A 22 2.54 -20.70 10.97
N GLU A 23 3.67 -21.39 11.02
CA GLU A 23 4.53 -21.49 12.21
C GLU A 23 5.13 -20.14 12.65
N LEU A 24 5.23 -19.18 11.73
CA LEU A 24 5.75 -17.84 12.01
C LEU A 24 4.65 -16.81 12.27
N LEU A 25 3.38 -17.18 12.08
CA LEU A 25 2.24 -16.32 12.42
C LEU A 25 1.97 -16.43 13.93
N PRO A 26 2.07 -15.32 14.69
CA PRO A 26 1.85 -15.37 16.13
C PRO A 26 0.35 -15.50 16.48
N ASP A 27 -0.54 -15.27 15.52
CA ASP A 27 -1.99 -15.36 15.63
C ASP A 27 -2.67 -15.48 14.25
N PHE A 28 -3.98 -15.77 14.25
CA PHE A 28 -4.80 -15.88 13.04
C PHE A 28 -5.32 -14.53 12.52
N ARG A 29 -4.73 -13.40 12.96
CA ARG A 29 -5.17 -12.08 12.49
C ARG A 29 -4.58 -11.79 11.12
N SER A 30 -5.40 -11.22 10.24
CA SER A 30 -4.95 -10.72 8.92
C SER A 30 -3.85 -9.67 9.09
N ARG A 31 -2.78 -9.79 8.31
CA ARG A 31 -1.64 -8.87 8.30
C ARG A 31 -1.56 -8.22 6.94
N MET A 32 -2.40 -7.20 6.78
CA MET A 32 -2.59 -6.53 5.50
C MET A 32 -1.39 -5.63 5.15
N LEU A 33 -0.90 -5.79 3.93
CA LEU A 33 0.00 -4.86 3.24
C LEU A 33 -0.84 -3.95 2.34
N LEU A 34 -0.69 -2.64 2.48
CA LEU A 34 -1.41 -1.64 1.68
C LEU A 34 -0.43 -0.79 0.88
N ALA A 35 -0.58 -0.71 -0.44
CA ALA A 35 0.07 0.33 -1.24
C ALA A 35 -0.89 1.48 -1.49
N ILE A 36 -0.42 2.72 -1.36
CA ILE A 36 -1.22 3.94 -1.62
C ILE A 36 -0.52 4.79 -2.67
N LYS A 37 -1.29 5.19 -3.69
CA LYS A 37 -0.90 6.20 -4.68
C LYS A 37 -1.87 7.36 -4.60
N GLU A 38 -1.34 8.58 -4.51
CA GLU A 38 -2.11 9.82 -4.43
C GLU A 38 -1.87 10.65 -5.70
N LEU A 39 -2.94 11.10 -6.36
CA LEU A 39 -2.88 11.93 -7.56
C LEU A 39 -3.81 13.13 -7.42
N PRO A 40 -3.29 14.37 -7.33
CA PRO A 40 -4.12 15.56 -7.25
C PRO A 40 -4.89 15.78 -8.57
N ILE A 41 -6.20 16.06 -8.47
CA ILE A 41 -7.04 16.29 -9.65
C ILE A 41 -6.98 17.78 -10.00
N MET A 42 -6.25 18.10 -11.07
CA MET A 42 -6.00 19.49 -11.52
C MET A 42 -7.23 20.20 -12.12
N ASN A 43 -8.31 19.47 -12.41
CA ASN A 43 -9.50 19.99 -13.14
C ASN A 43 -10.71 20.27 -12.23
N GLY A 44 -10.55 20.28 -10.90
CA GLY A 44 -11.63 20.62 -9.97
C GLY A 44 -11.99 22.11 -9.99
N THR A 45 -13.22 22.46 -9.64
CA THR A 45 -13.59 23.83 -9.25
C THR A 45 -12.73 24.27 -8.06
N GLU A 46 -12.29 25.54 -8.02
CA GLU A 46 -11.37 26.09 -7.00
C GLU A 46 -11.79 25.84 -5.54
N ASP A 47 -13.06 25.51 -5.31
CA ASP A 47 -13.65 25.34 -3.98
C ASP A 47 -13.44 23.95 -3.32
N SER A 48 -12.85 22.95 -3.99
CA SER A 48 -12.45 21.70 -3.33
C SER A 48 -11.41 20.88 -4.12
N PRO A 49 -10.14 20.77 -3.67
CA PRO A 49 -9.13 19.95 -4.33
C PRO A 49 -9.40 18.46 -4.09
N ASN A 50 -10.23 17.88 -4.95
CA ASN A 50 -10.45 16.44 -4.97
C ASN A 50 -9.14 15.73 -5.36
N THR A 51 -8.92 14.56 -4.79
CA THR A 51 -7.70 13.79 -5.05
C THR A 51 -8.08 12.36 -5.36
N MET A 52 -7.47 11.80 -6.39
CA MET A 52 -7.65 10.41 -6.73
C MET A 52 -6.68 9.58 -5.90
N ILE A 53 -7.21 8.60 -5.19
CA ILE A 53 -6.46 7.64 -4.39
C ILE A 53 -6.56 6.29 -5.07
N GLY A 54 -5.41 5.70 -5.40
CA GLY A 54 -5.28 4.32 -5.82
C GLY A 54 -4.75 3.46 -4.68
N VAL A 55 -5.31 2.28 -4.50
CA VAL A 55 -4.91 1.33 -3.46
C VAL A 55 -4.70 -0.07 -4.00
N ALA A 56 -3.73 -0.77 -3.43
CA ALA A 56 -3.57 -2.22 -3.56
C ALA A 56 -3.42 -2.83 -2.17
N LEU A 57 -4.25 -3.83 -1.86
CA LEU A 57 -4.34 -4.54 -0.59
C LEU A 57 -3.90 -5.97 -0.81
N VAL A 58 -3.04 -6.48 0.08
CA VAL A 58 -2.56 -7.87 0.04
C VAL A 58 -2.58 -8.46 1.45
N ASP A 59 -3.26 -9.60 1.60
CA ASP A 59 -3.06 -10.51 2.72
C ASP A 59 -2.31 -11.74 2.22
N ALA A 60 -1.01 -11.77 2.48
CA ALA A 60 -0.14 -12.84 2.03
C ALA A 60 -0.45 -14.18 2.69
N SER A 61 -1.00 -14.18 3.91
CA SER A 61 -1.26 -15.42 4.67
C SER A 61 -2.34 -16.31 4.04
N ILE A 62 -3.29 -15.67 3.34
CA ILE A 62 -4.41 -16.34 2.66
C ILE A 62 -4.40 -16.14 1.14
N GLY A 63 -3.38 -15.45 0.61
CA GLY A 63 -3.25 -15.16 -0.82
C GLY A 63 -4.34 -14.23 -1.37
N GLN A 64 -4.94 -13.38 -0.52
CA GLN A 64 -5.97 -12.44 -0.94
C GLN A 64 -5.34 -11.15 -1.44
N VAL A 65 -5.79 -10.68 -2.60
CA VAL A 65 -5.40 -9.38 -3.17
C VAL A 65 -6.65 -8.57 -3.52
N GLY A 66 -6.54 -7.25 -3.43
CA GLY A 66 -7.62 -6.34 -3.80
C GLY A 66 -7.07 -5.03 -4.33
N PHE A 67 -7.74 -4.46 -5.33
CA PHE A 67 -7.35 -3.19 -5.93
C PHE A 67 -8.55 -2.26 -5.93
N GLY A 68 -8.28 -0.96 -5.90
CA GLY A 68 -9.34 0.04 -6.00
C GLY A 68 -8.79 1.40 -6.32
N GLU A 69 -9.64 2.22 -6.92
CA GLU A 69 -9.42 3.65 -7.05
C GLU A 69 -10.68 4.39 -6.63
N PHE A 70 -10.50 5.55 -6.00
CA PHE A 70 -11.61 6.43 -5.66
C PHE A 70 -11.15 7.88 -5.64
N VAL A 71 -12.07 8.77 -5.99
CA VAL A 71 -11.91 10.20 -5.72
C VAL A 71 -12.27 10.44 -4.26
N ASP A 72 -11.37 11.08 -3.54
CA ASP A 72 -11.52 11.41 -2.13
C ASP A 72 -11.62 12.92 -1.92
N ASP A 73 -12.26 13.30 -0.82
CA ASP A 73 -12.47 14.69 -0.43
C ASP A 73 -11.20 15.27 0.25
N GLU A 74 -11.24 16.56 0.57
CA GLU A 74 -10.15 17.26 1.28
C GLU A 74 -9.85 16.62 2.65
N ARG A 75 -10.86 16.02 3.29
CA ARG A 75 -10.70 15.34 4.57
C ARG A 75 -10.13 13.93 4.43
N ARG A 76 -10.01 13.40 3.21
CA ARG A 76 -9.60 12.02 2.94
C ARG A 76 -10.52 11.01 3.65
N SER A 77 -11.83 11.28 3.66
CA SER A 77 -12.80 10.53 4.45
C SER A 77 -12.95 9.06 4.00
N ARG A 78 -12.83 8.81 2.70
CA ARG A 78 -12.87 7.43 2.16
C ARG A 78 -11.60 6.68 2.50
N LEU A 79 -10.43 7.32 2.39
CA LEU A 79 -9.17 6.72 2.82
C LEU A 79 -9.17 6.43 4.33
N GLU A 80 -9.66 7.35 5.16
CA GLU A 80 -9.79 7.14 6.61
C GLU A 80 -10.66 5.90 6.92
N THR A 81 -11.78 5.76 6.21
CA THR A 81 -12.67 4.59 6.31
C THR A 81 -11.94 3.30 5.91
N LEU A 82 -11.18 3.34 4.82
CA LEU A 82 -10.39 2.20 4.33
C LEU A 82 -9.34 1.77 5.36
N LEU A 83 -8.58 2.71 5.91
CA LEU A 83 -7.57 2.45 6.94
C LEU A 83 -8.20 1.85 8.20
N ALA A 84 -9.34 2.37 8.65
CA ALA A 84 -10.07 1.86 9.80
C ALA A 84 -10.62 0.44 9.58
N ARG A 85 -11.04 0.12 8.36
CA ARG A 85 -11.58 -1.20 7.99
C ARG A 85 -10.49 -2.26 7.93
N TYR A 86 -9.42 -2.01 7.17
CA TYR A 86 -8.40 -3.02 6.86
C TYR A 86 -7.22 -3.04 7.84
N ARG A 87 -7.00 -1.96 8.60
CA ARG A 87 -5.94 -1.86 9.63
C ARG A 87 -4.58 -2.40 9.17
N PRO A 88 -3.99 -1.84 8.10
CA PRO A 88 -2.74 -2.33 7.53
C PRO A 88 -1.63 -2.37 8.59
N GLN A 89 -0.82 -3.42 8.52
CA GLN A 89 0.38 -3.58 9.34
C GLN A 89 1.60 -2.98 8.65
N GLU A 90 1.55 -2.90 7.32
CA GLU A 90 2.58 -2.31 6.48
C GLU A 90 1.95 -1.47 5.38
N VAL A 91 2.54 -0.31 5.10
CA VAL A 91 2.07 0.61 4.06
C VAL A 91 3.21 0.95 3.12
N LEU A 92 3.00 0.79 1.81
CA LEU A 92 3.92 1.23 0.76
C LEU A 92 3.46 2.58 0.23
N VAL A 93 4.38 3.54 0.21
CA VAL A 93 4.12 4.91 -0.27
C VAL A 93 5.16 5.31 -1.30
N GLU A 94 4.77 6.14 -2.24
CA GLU A 94 5.68 6.65 -3.25
C GLU A 94 6.52 7.81 -2.71
N GLN A 95 7.80 7.83 -3.10
CA GLN A 95 8.75 8.90 -2.86
C GLN A 95 9.42 9.36 -4.15
N ASP A 96 9.95 10.57 -4.17
CA ASP A 96 10.82 11.01 -5.27
C ASP A 96 12.24 10.41 -5.16
N GLU A 97 13.10 10.70 -6.14
CA GLU A 97 14.50 10.25 -6.13
C GLU A 97 15.31 10.78 -4.93
N SER A 98 14.87 11.89 -4.33
CA SER A 98 15.47 12.43 -3.11
C SER A 98 14.98 11.75 -1.83
N ARG A 99 14.11 10.74 -1.95
CA ARG A 99 13.43 10.02 -0.85
C ARG A 99 12.44 10.87 -0.06
N SER A 100 11.93 11.93 -0.67
CA SER A 100 10.86 12.74 -0.09
C SER A 100 9.50 12.13 -0.44
N GLU A 101 8.64 11.94 0.58
CA GLU A 101 7.30 11.38 0.40
C GLU A 101 6.42 12.28 -0.48
N LEU A 102 5.80 11.68 -1.51
CA LEU A 102 4.92 12.38 -2.45
C LEU A 102 3.45 12.45 -2.00
N LEU A 103 3.12 11.85 -0.85
CA LEU A 103 1.80 11.97 -0.25
C LEU A 103 1.53 13.38 0.27
N SER A 104 0.26 13.80 0.27
CA SER A 104 -0.14 15.03 0.92
C SER A 104 0.02 14.95 2.44
N GLU A 105 0.19 16.10 3.10
CA GLU A 105 0.27 16.17 4.56
C GLU A 105 -0.98 15.61 5.25
N ARG A 106 -2.15 15.73 4.62
CA ARG A 106 -3.39 15.15 5.12
C ARG A 106 -3.34 13.62 5.14
N THR A 107 -2.88 13.01 4.06
CA THR A 107 -2.69 11.55 3.96
C THR A 107 -1.66 11.07 4.99
N LYS A 108 -0.53 11.76 5.12
CA LYS A 108 0.50 11.45 6.15
C LYS A 108 -0.07 11.49 7.56
N LEU A 109 -0.91 12.48 7.86
CA LEU A 109 -1.56 12.59 9.17
C LEU A 109 -2.51 11.42 9.43
N LEU A 110 -3.29 10.99 8.44
CA LEU A 110 -4.16 9.81 8.55
C LEU A 110 -3.35 8.54 8.80
N LEU A 111 -2.27 8.33 8.06
CA LEU A 111 -1.40 7.16 8.26
C LEU A 111 -0.81 7.12 9.68
N ARG A 112 -0.47 8.28 10.25
CA ARG A 112 0.04 8.37 11.63
C ARG A 112 -1.04 8.15 12.69
N ASN A 113 -2.29 8.55 12.44
CA ASN A 113 -3.34 8.58 13.45
C ASN A 113 -4.33 7.41 13.37
N CYS A 114 -4.54 6.83 12.19
CA CYS A 114 -5.56 5.80 11.94
C CYS A 114 -4.98 4.39 11.84
N CYS A 115 -3.68 4.26 11.51
CA CYS A 115 -3.01 2.96 11.52
C CYS A 115 -2.61 2.54 12.94
N ALA A 116 -2.31 1.25 13.11
CA ALA A 116 -1.76 0.75 14.36
C ALA A 116 -0.44 1.45 14.71
N SER A 117 -0.14 1.60 16.00
CA SER A 117 1.07 2.28 16.46
C SER A 117 2.38 1.61 16.00
N ASP A 118 2.31 0.34 15.61
CA ASP A 118 3.43 -0.45 15.12
C ASP A 118 3.40 -0.68 13.60
N VAL A 119 2.58 0.10 12.87
CA VAL A 119 2.56 0.10 11.41
C VAL A 119 3.94 0.47 10.86
N THR A 120 4.39 -0.24 9.83
CA THR A 120 5.64 0.10 9.13
C THR A 120 5.33 0.75 7.79
N ILE A 121 5.88 1.95 7.55
CA ILE A 121 5.70 2.67 6.28
C ILE A 121 7.00 2.56 5.48
N TYR A 122 6.90 2.06 4.26
CA TYR A 122 8.02 1.93 3.34
C TYR A 122 7.88 2.93 2.20
N GLY A 123 8.89 3.77 2.06
CA GLY A 123 9.03 4.69 0.94
C GLY A 123 9.70 4.02 -0.25
N LEU A 124 9.01 4.00 -1.39
CA LEU A 124 9.49 3.42 -2.64
C LEU A 124 9.73 4.52 -3.66
N VAL A 125 10.92 4.52 -4.26
CA VAL A 125 11.30 5.50 -5.30
C VAL A 125 10.38 5.37 -6.51
N SER A 126 9.74 6.47 -6.87
CA SER A 126 8.85 6.58 -8.04
C SER A 126 9.53 6.07 -9.31
N LEU A 127 8.76 5.37 -10.15
CA LEU A 127 9.18 4.77 -11.44
C LEU A 127 10.21 3.64 -11.36
N LYS A 128 10.98 3.55 -10.27
CA LYS A 128 12.00 2.51 -10.05
C LYS A 128 11.50 1.37 -9.17
N GLU A 129 10.90 1.72 -8.04
CA GLU A 129 10.42 0.79 -7.00
C GLU A 129 8.90 0.88 -6.87
N PHE A 130 8.33 2.06 -7.15
CA PHE A 130 6.89 2.30 -7.25
C PHE A 130 6.53 2.57 -8.72
N PRO A 131 6.18 1.53 -9.51
CA PRO A 131 5.93 1.68 -10.93
C PRO A 131 4.68 2.54 -11.20
N VAL A 132 4.69 3.29 -12.29
CA VAL A 132 3.48 3.94 -12.80
C VAL A 132 2.49 2.88 -13.26
N SER A 133 1.21 3.15 -13.02
CA SER A 133 0.09 2.39 -13.56
C SER A 133 0.04 2.57 -15.08
N PHE A 134 0.79 1.74 -15.82
CA PHE A 134 0.47 1.45 -17.21
C PHE A 134 -0.76 0.53 -17.16
N ASN A 135 -1.94 1.16 -17.09
CA ASN A 135 -3.26 0.50 -17.05
C ASN A 135 -3.42 -0.58 -15.97
N MET A 136 -3.50 -0.20 -14.69
CA MET A 136 -3.95 -1.15 -13.66
C MET A 136 -5.37 -1.69 -13.95
N CYS A 137 -6.19 -0.92 -14.70
CA CYS A 137 -7.51 -1.35 -15.19
C CYS A 137 -7.49 -2.34 -16.37
N GLU A 138 -6.37 -2.53 -17.09
CA GLU A 138 -6.31 -3.55 -18.16
C GLU A 138 -5.99 -4.95 -17.64
N TYR A 139 -5.52 -5.07 -16.38
CA TYR A 139 -5.10 -6.35 -15.81
C TYR A 139 -6.17 -7.07 -14.98
N PHE A 140 -7.33 -6.46 -14.73
CA PHE A 140 -8.34 -7.06 -13.85
C PHE A 140 -9.76 -6.93 -14.43
N SER A 141 -10.44 -8.07 -14.55
CA SER A 141 -11.86 -8.12 -14.90
C SER A 141 -12.66 -7.37 -13.85
N LYS A 142 -13.73 -6.70 -14.28
CA LYS A 142 -14.69 -6.00 -13.39
C LYS A 142 -15.27 -6.88 -12.27
N ASP A 143 -15.12 -8.20 -12.38
CA ASP A 143 -15.63 -9.20 -11.42
C ASP A 143 -14.72 -9.38 -10.18
N ASP A 144 -13.48 -8.85 -10.18
CA ASP A 144 -12.54 -8.98 -9.05
C ASP A 144 -12.60 -7.81 -8.05
N ILE A 145 -13.44 -6.81 -8.33
CA ILE A 145 -13.70 -5.71 -7.39
C ILE A 145 -14.84 -6.19 -6.47
N PRO A 146 -14.61 -6.43 -5.17
CA PRO A 146 -15.72 -6.69 -4.27
C PRO A 146 -16.67 -5.49 -4.34
N GLU A 147 -17.94 -5.74 -4.69
CA GLU A 147 -19.01 -4.73 -4.88
C GLU A 147 -19.26 -3.84 -3.64
N SER A 148 -18.50 -4.03 -2.56
CA SER A 148 -18.57 -3.24 -1.33
C SER A 148 -17.21 -2.64 -0.97
N LEU A 149 -16.80 -1.62 -1.72
CA LEU A 149 -15.88 -0.57 -1.26
C LEU A 149 -16.70 0.59 -0.70
#